data_AF-A0A7J9HIU3-F1
#
_entry.id   AF-A0A7J9HIU3-F1
#
_cell.length_a   1.000
_cell.length_b   1.000
_cell.length_c   1.000
_cell.angle_alpha   90.00
_cell.angle_beta   90.00
_cell.angle_gamma   90.00
#
_symmetry.space_group_name_H-M   'P 1'
#
loop_
_entity.id
_entity.type
_entity.pdbx_description
1 polymer ?
#
loop_
_entity_poly.entity_id
_entity_poly.type
_entity_poly.pdbx_seq_one_letter_code
_entity_poly.pdbx_strand_id
1 'polypeptide(L)'
;MATCSSCWVLKQCLIVGFLFVIIISSIQPVYGCFTSIFSFGDSLTDTGNLVEISLLESNKLPPSAFPPNGRTFFHHPSGRRCDGRLVIDFLGEALGIPFLQPSYTSKVGRLQKFQKGMNFAVAGATALNSSFLQENGIHNRSTNISLGDELNSFKHLLPSLCSSSADCKKLLRNSLIVMGVIGGNDYNHAFREKNNEAARKFVPLVVHTIASAIHELIELGAVTFLVPGNFPIGCSPDLLTNYQGSNKDKYDPLTGCLTWLNQFSQHHNELLRTELEKLRNRHPDINIVYADYYNIAMRFYHSPKQFGFKETLKACCGIGGLYNYNSSRSCGYPPLKTSCNDPSSYISWDGIHYTEGANKWLANVVFEDLMKSITCAPH
;
A
#
# COMPACT_ATOMS: atom_id res chain seq x y z
N MET A 1 -39.44 -30.28 -51.62
CA MET A 1 -38.61 -31.00 -50.63
C MET A 1 -38.07 -29.96 -49.67
N ALA A 2 -38.70 -29.84 -48.50
CA ALA A 2 -38.40 -28.81 -47.52
C ALA A 2 -37.12 -29.17 -46.75
N THR A 3 -36.11 -28.32 -46.85
CA THR A 3 -34.87 -28.42 -46.08
C THR A 3 -35.13 -27.98 -44.64
N CYS A 4 -34.87 -28.87 -43.69
CA CYS A 4 -35.15 -28.68 -42.27
C CYS A 4 -34.17 -27.68 -41.63
N SER A 5 -34.61 -26.43 -41.48
CA SER A 5 -33.85 -25.33 -40.87
C SER A 5 -33.53 -25.54 -39.38
N SER A 6 -34.10 -26.55 -38.71
CA SER A 6 -33.88 -26.79 -37.28
C SER A 6 -32.51 -27.40 -36.95
N CYS A 7 -31.87 -28.08 -37.90
CA CYS A 7 -30.59 -28.76 -37.66
C CYS A 7 -29.39 -27.79 -37.58
N TRP A 8 -29.49 -26.61 -38.19
CA TRP A 8 -28.42 -25.60 -38.17
C TRP A 8 -28.39 -24.80 -36.87
N VAL A 9 -29.56 -24.51 -36.29
CA VAL A 9 -29.68 -23.77 -35.02
C VAL A 9 -29.15 -24.60 -33.84
N LEU A 10 -29.43 -25.90 -33.81
CA LEU A 10 -28.91 -26.81 -32.77
C LEU A 10 -27.38 -26.95 -32.80
N LYS A 11 -26.76 -26.97 -33.98
CA LYS A 11 -25.29 -26.99 -34.10
C LYS A 11 -24.64 -25.68 -33.65
N GLN A 12 -25.26 -24.52 -33.92
CA GLN A 12 -24.75 -23.23 -33.44
C GLN A 12 -24.91 -23.06 -31.93
N CYS A 13 -26.01 -23.51 -31.31
CA CYS A 13 -26.18 -23.48 -29.86
C CYS A 13 -25.18 -24.40 -29.12
N LEU A 14 -24.84 -25.55 -29.69
CA LEU A 14 -23.81 -26.44 -29.11
C LEU A 14 -22.41 -25.83 -29.17
N ILE A 15 -22.06 -25.12 -30.25
CA ILE A 15 -20.75 -24.45 -30.38
C ILE A 15 -20.66 -23.23 -29.45
N VAL A 16 -21.74 -22.46 -29.29
CA VAL A 16 -21.80 -21.34 -28.35
C VAL A 16 -21.76 -21.84 -26.90
N GLY A 17 -22.43 -22.96 -26.58
CA GLY A 17 -22.33 -23.62 -25.27
C GLY A 17 -20.94 -24.17 -24.97
N PHE A 18 -20.26 -24.78 -25.96
CA PHE A 18 -18.89 -25.28 -25.79
C PHE A 18 -17.87 -24.14 -25.66
N LEU A 19 -18.07 -23.03 -26.35
CA LEU A 19 -17.27 -21.81 -26.18
C LEU A 19 -17.53 -21.13 -24.82
N PHE A 20 -18.76 -21.17 -24.29
CA PHE A 20 -19.06 -20.64 -22.96
C PHE A 20 -18.49 -21.50 -21.83
N VAL A 21 -18.38 -22.83 -22.04
CA VAL A 21 -17.76 -23.75 -21.06
C VAL A 21 -16.22 -23.64 -21.08
N ILE A 22 -15.61 -23.24 -22.20
CA ILE A 22 -14.15 -23.01 -22.29
C ILE A 22 -13.74 -21.60 -21.81
N ILE A 23 -14.69 -20.67 -21.62
CA ILE A 23 -14.49 -19.39 -20.90
C ILE A 23 -14.84 -19.54 -19.41
N ILE A 24 -14.86 -20.77 -18.87
CA ILE A 24 -14.35 -20.97 -17.50
C ILE A 24 -12.83 -20.97 -17.65
N SER A 25 -12.29 -19.78 -17.90
CA SER A 25 -10.87 -19.50 -17.78
C SER A 25 -10.44 -20.06 -16.44
N SER A 26 -9.67 -21.15 -16.51
CA SER A 26 -8.73 -21.63 -15.50
C SER A 26 -8.65 -20.68 -14.31
N ILE A 27 -9.51 -20.90 -13.31
CA ILE A 27 -9.19 -20.46 -11.96
C ILE A 27 -7.96 -21.28 -11.64
N GLN A 28 -6.78 -20.70 -11.87
CA GLN A 28 -5.54 -21.26 -11.38
C GLN A 28 -5.76 -21.58 -9.90
N PRO A 29 -5.16 -22.67 -9.37
CA PRO A 29 -5.28 -22.95 -7.97
C PRO A 29 -4.91 -21.68 -7.22
N VAL A 30 -5.76 -21.23 -6.30
CA VAL A 30 -5.33 -20.28 -5.28
C VAL A 30 -4.07 -20.92 -4.72
N TYR A 31 -2.91 -20.36 -5.03
CA TYR A 31 -1.66 -20.84 -4.49
C TYR A 31 -1.78 -20.60 -2.99
N GLY A 32 -2.19 -21.63 -2.25
CA GLY A 32 -2.42 -21.58 -0.81
C GLY A 32 -1.09 -21.49 -0.06
N CYS A 33 -0.22 -20.55 -0.43
CA CYS A 33 1.08 -20.33 0.19
C CYS A 33 0.94 -19.77 1.60
N PHE A 34 -0.14 -19.03 1.84
CA PHE A 34 -0.38 -18.30 3.06
C PHE A 34 -1.79 -18.53 3.57
N THR A 35 -1.91 -18.75 4.87
CA THR A 35 -3.21 -18.83 5.54
C THR A 35 -3.73 -17.47 5.98
N SER A 36 -2.82 -16.48 6.11
CA SER A 36 -3.08 -15.16 6.69
C SER A 36 -2.08 -14.12 6.20
N ILE A 37 -2.48 -12.85 6.24
CA ILE A 37 -1.57 -11.69 6.03
C ILE A 37 -1.58 -10.79 7.27
N PHE A 38 -0.42 -10.47 7.80
CA PHE A 38 -0.26 -9.41 8.80
C PHE A 38 0.51 -8.26 8.17
N SER A 39 -0.07 -7.06 8.19
CA SER A 39 0.52 -5.91 7.50
C SER A 39 0.75 -4.71 8.41
N PHE A 40 1.88 -4.04 8.21
CA PHE A 40 2.33 -2.85 8.91
C PHE A 40 2.58 -1.73 7.89
N GLY A 41 2.71 -0.49 8.33
CA GLY A 41 3.09 0.62 7.45
C GLY A 41 2.20 1.85 7.59
N ASP A 42 2.15 2.68 6.57
CA ASP A 42 1.44 3.95 6.64
C ASP A 42 0.09 3.96 5.88
N SER A 43 -0.33 5.15 5.43
CA SER A 43 -1.58 5.37 4.70
C SER A 43 -1.68 4.64 3.37
N LEU A 44 -0.55 4.19 2.81
CA LEU A 44 -0.51 3.37 1.59
C LEU A 44 -0.92 1.91 1.84
N THR A 45 -0.99 1.52 3.12
CA THR A 45 -1.36 0.17 3.57
C THR A 45 -2.54 0.19 4.55
N ASP A 46 -2.86 1.33 5.18
CA ASP A 46 -3.95 1.47 6.17
C ASP A 46 -5.34 1.14 5.58
N THR A 47 -5.99 0.13 6.16
CA THR A 47 -7.34 -0.33 5.80
C THR A 47 -8.47 0.29 6.63
N GLY A 48 -8.19 1.30 7.47
CA GLY A 48 -9.16 2.02 8.30
C GLY A 48 -8.74 2.24 9.77
N ASN A 49 -7.52 1.91 10.17
CA ASN A 49 -7.03 2.08 11.54
C ASN A 49 -7.06 3.55 11.98
N LEU A 50 -6.65 4.50 11.14
CA LEU A 50 -6.73 5.92 11.52
C LEU A 50 -8.18 6.35 11.80
N VAL A 51 -9.17 5.79 11.09
CA VAL A 51 -10.59 6.05 11.35
C VAL A 51 -11.01 5.50 12.71
N GLU A 52 -10.66 4.24 13.00
CA GLU A 52 -10.99 3.60 14.28
C GLU A 52 -10.33 4.33 15.47
N ILE A 53 -9.04 4.67 15.36
CA ILE A 53 -8.31 5.45 16.38
C ILE A 53 -8.99 6.82 16.58
N SER A 54 -9.34 7.51 15.49
CA SER A 54 -9.99 8.83 15.59
C SER A 54 -11.35 8.76 16.29
N LEU A 55 -12.12 7.69 16.07
CA LEU A 55 -13.39 7.44 16.76
C LEU A 55 -13.19 7.19 18.27
N LEU A 56 -12.13 6.47 18.63
CA LEU A 56 -11.81 6.15 20.03
C LEU A 56 -11.27 7.36 20.81
N GLU A 57 -10.43 8.19 20.19
CA GLU A 57 -9.68 9.22 20.91
C GLU A 57 -10.34 10.61 20.91
N SER A 58 -10.92 11.04 19.80
CA SER A 58 -11.32 12.44 19.62
C SER A 58 -12.66 12.66 18.95
N ASN A 59 -13.25 11.61 18.38
CA ASN A 59 -14.42 11.66 17.50
C ASN A 59 -14.25 12.61 16.29
N LYS A 60 -13.01 12.98 15.95
CA LYS A 60 -12.67 13.83 14.81
C LYS A 60 -12.17 12.98 13.65
N LEU A 61 -13.10 12.59 12.79
CA LEU A 61 -12.83 11.68 11.68
C LEU A 61 -11.81 12.26 10.67
N PRO A 62 -10.88 11.43 10.14
CA PRO A 62 -9.93 11.85 9.12
C PRO A 62 -10.61 11.99 7.76
N PRO A 63 -9.98 12.67 6.77
CA PRO A 63 -10.56 12.87 5.44
C PRO A 63 -10.95 11.55 4.73
N SER A 64 -10.25 10.44 4.99
CA SER A 64 -10.58 9.12 4.41
C SER A 64 -11.91 8.54 4.87
N ALA A 65 -12.52 9.08 5.92
CA ALA A 65 -13.86 8.70 6.38
C ALA A 65 -15.00 9.39 5.58
N PHE A 66 -14.67 10.25 4.63
CA PHE A 66 -15.65 11.06 3.90
C PHE A 66 -15.56 10.84 2.37
N PRO A 67 -16.68 11.02 1.64
CA PRO A 67 -16.66 10.99 0.17
C PRO A 67 -15.75 12.08 -0.39
N PRO A 68 -15.06 11.85 -1.51
CA PRO A 68 -15.31 10.78 -2.48
C PRO A 68 -14.44 9.52 -2.30
N ASN A 69 -13.78 9.33 -1.15
CA ASN A 69 -12.96 8.13 -0.91
C ASN A 69 -13.80 6.84 -1.03
N GLY A 70 -13.19 5.79 -1.58
CA GLY A 70 -13.84 4.49 -1.80
C GLY A 70 -14.89 4.42 -2.92
N ARG A 71 -15.13 5.50 -3.69
CA ARG A 71 -16.17 5.57 -4.74
C ARG A 71 -16.07 4.51 -5.84
N THR A 72 -14.88 4.05 -6.20
CA THR A 72 -14.62 3.19 -7.36
C THR A 72 -14.97 1.74 -7.07
N PHE A 73 -14.61 1.22 -5.89
CA PHE A 73 -14.84 -0.18 -5.54
C PHE A 73 -15.80 -0.40 -4.36
N PHE A 74 -15.57 0.30 -3.24
CA PHE A 74 -16.39 0.12 -2.04
C PHE A 74 -17.74 0.85 -2.15
N HIS A 75 -17.83 1.85 -3.02
CA HIS A 75 -18.97 2.75 -3.20
C HIS A 75 -19.38 3.53 -1.94
N HIS A 76 -18.51 3.54 -0.94
CA HIS A 76 -18.58 4.35 0.27
C HIS A 76 -17.17 4.56 0.83
N PRO A 77 -16.95 5.56 1.71
CA PRO A 77 -15.67 5.72 2.40
C PRO A 77 -15.36 4.48 3.25
N SER A 78 -14.24 3.83 2.99
CA SER A 78 -13.79 2.61 3.69
C SER A 78 -12.64 2.88 4.67
N GLY A 79 -12.26 4.14 4.86
CA GLY A 79 -11.12 4.55 5.69
C GLY A 79 -9.76 4.50 4.98
N ARG A 80 -9.68 3.84 3.82
CA ARG A 80 -8.50 3.85 2.93
C ARG A 80 -8.31 5.21 2.28
N ARG A 81 -7.06 5.63 2.11
CA ARG A 81 -6.68 6.86 1.38
C ARG A 81 -6.62 6.60 -0.13
N CYS A 82 -7.76 6.24 -0.71
CA CYS A 82 -7.87 5.82 -2.11
C CYS A 82 -9.33 6.01 -2.59
N ASP A 83 -9.55 6.08 -3.89
CA ASP A 83 -10.88 5.94 -4.49
C ASP A 83 -11.41 4.50 -4.43
N GLY A 84 -10.59 3.53 -4.06
CA GLY A 84 -11.00 2.13 -3.93
C GLY A 84 -9.99 1.31 -3.14
N ARG A 85 -9.54 0.21 -3.74
CA ARG A 85 -8.60 -0.75 -3.13
C ARG A 85 -7.16 -0.26 -3.11
N LEU A 86 -6.44 -0.64 -2.05
CA LEU A 86 -4.99 -0.50 -1.91
C LEU A 86 -4.27 -1.74 -2.45
N VAL A 87 -2.95 -1.68 -2.57
CA VAL A 87 -2.12 -2.82 -2.98
C VAL A 87 -2.35 -4.04 -2.08
N ILE A 88 -2.47 -3.82 -0.76
CA ILE A 88 -2.71 -4.88 0.21
C ILE A 88 -4.05 -5.61 -0.02
N ASP A 89 -5.07 -4.91 -0.52
CA ASP A 89 -6.37 -5.51 -0.82
C ASP A 89 -6.29 -6.42 -2.03
N PHE A 90 -5.61 -5.97 -3.09
CA PHE A 90 -5.38 -6.78 -4.29
C PHE A 90 -4.50 -8.00 -4.00
N LEU A 91 -3.47 -7.87 -3.15
CA LEU A 91 -2.67 -9.01 -2.70
C LEU A 91 -3.52 -10.02 -1.93
N GLY A 92 -4.38 -9.55 -1.02
CA GLY A 92 -5.32 -10.40 -0.31
C GLY A 92 -6.22 -11.18 -1.26
N GLU A 93 -6.87 -10.49 -2.20
CA GLU A 93 -7.72 -11.11 -3.22
C GLU A 93 -6.98 -12.17 -4.05
N ALA A 94 -5.77 -11.85 -4.54
CA ALA A 94 -4.96 -12.76 -5.35
C ALA A 94 -4.52 -14.02 -4.57
N LEU A 95 -4.35 -13.90 -3.26
CA LEU A 95 -4.00 -15.00 -2.35
C LEU A 95 -5.22 -15.73 -1.75
N GLY A 96 -6.45 -15.32 -2.10
CA GLY A 96 -7.67 -15.90 -1.52
C GLY A 96 -7.88 -15.55 -0.04
N ILE A 97 -7.28 -14.46 0.43
CA ILE A 97 -7.38 -13.94 1.79
C ILE A 97 -8.38 -12.77 1.80
N PRO A 98 -9.41 -12.79 2.67
CA PRO A 98 -10.36 -11.69 2.78
C PRO A 98 -9.69 -10.35 3.10
N PHE A 99 -10.38 -9.23 2.82
CA PHE A 99 -9.86 -7.91 3.18
C PHE A 99 -9.50 -7.81 4.66
N LEU A 100 -8.26 -7.40 4.90
CA LEU A 100 -7.71 -7.27 6.23
C LEU A 100 -8.50 -6.23 7.00
N GLN A 101 -8.88 -6.59 8.21
CA GLN A 101 -9.57 -5.69 9.12
C GLN A 101 -8.55 -4.81 9.85
N PRO A 102 -8.91 -3.55 10.15
CA PRO A 102 -8.09 -2.70 11.02
C PRO A 102 -7.95 -3.32 12.41
N SER A 103 -6.72 -3.37 12.93
CA SER A 103 -6.40 -3.91 14.26
C SER A 103 -6.99 -3.11 15.41
N TYR A 104 -7.19 -1.80 15.22
CA TYR A 104 -7.73 -0.89 16.22
C TYR A 104 -9.27 -0.90 16.29
N THR A 105 -9.94 -1.84 15.61
CA THR A 105 -11.41 -1.89 15.63
C THR A 105 -11.95 -2.19 17.04
N SER A 106 -12.94 -1.42 17.47
CA SER A 106 -13.68 -1.68 18.72
C SER A 106 -14.43 -3.03 18.74
N LYS A 107 -14.53 -3.73 17.60
CA LYS A 107 -15.24 -5.01 17.43
C LYS A 107 -14.33 -6.24 17.56
N VAL A 108 -13.33 -6.19 18.44
CA VAL A 108 -12.38 -7.30 18.74
C VAL A 108 -13.09 -8.59 19.18
N GLY A 109 -14.36 -8.53 19.60
CA GLY A 109 -15.18 -9.66 20.04
C GLY A 109 -15.52 -10.75 19.00
N ARG A 110 -14.96 -10.73 17.77
CA ARG A 110 -15.10 -11.81 16.78
C ARG A 110 -13.74 -12.34 16.34
N LEU A 111 -12.98 -12.92 17.26
CA LEU A 111 -11.64 -13.47 17.04
C LEU A 111 -11.53 -14.43 15.83
N GLN A 112 -12.60 -15.18 15.52
CA GLN A 112 -12.66 -16.04 14.33
C GLN A 112 -12.47 -15.29 13.00
N LYS A 113 -12.83 -14.00 12.93
CA LYS A 113 -12.63 -13.18 11.71
C LYS A 113 -11.16 -12.81 11.49
N PHE A 114 -10.32 -12.88 12.51
CA PHE A 114 -8.91 -12.49 12.44
C PHE A 114 -7.97 -13.66 12.12
N GLN A 115 -8.49 -14.89 11.98
CA GLN A 115 -7.71 -16.07 11.61
C GLN A 115 -7.08 -15.96 10.20
N LYS A 116 -7.56 -15.03 9.38
CA LYS A 116 -7.02 -14.76 8.03
C LYS A 116 -6.10 -13.54 7.99
N GLY A 117 -5.73 -13.00 9.15
CA GLY A 117 -4.81 -11.88 9.26
C GLY A 117 -5.47 -10.55 9.62
N MET A 118 -4.64 -9.51 9.70
CA MET A 118 -5.01 -8.20 10.24
C MET A 118 -4.05 -7.12 9.75
N ASN A 119 -4.56 -5.89 9.61
CA ASN A 119 -3.78 -4.73 9.23
C ASN A 119 -3.52 -3.83 10.44
N PHE A 120 -2.25 -3.57 10.71
CA PHE A 120 -1.76 -2.69 11.78
C PHE A 120 -1.30 -1.32 11.27
N ALA A 121 -1.20 -1.15 9.95
CA ALA A 121 -0.77 0.09 9.32
C ALA A 121 -1.71 1.25 9.70
N VAL A 122 -1.13 2.41 10.05
CA VAL A 122 -1.90 3.62 10.39
C VAL A 122 -1.56 4.77 9.44
N ALA A 123 -2.58 5.41 8.89
CA ALA A 123 -2.38 6.55 8.01
C ALA A 123 -1.64 7.70 8.71
N GLY A 124 -0.51 8.10 8.11
CA GLY A 124 0.39 9.09 8.66
C GLY A 124 1.45 8.53 9.62
N ALA A 125 1.47 7.22 9.89
CA ALA A 125 2.48 6.62 10.76
C ALA A 125 3.90 6.86 10.24
N THR A 126 4.83 6.99 11.18
CA THR A 126 6.26 7.19 10.93
C THR A 126 7.04 5.94 11.31
N ALA A 127 8.19 5.70 10.68
CA ALA A 127 9.06 4.63 11.14
C ALA A 127 9.64 4.97 12.52
N LEU A 128 10.09 6.22 12.69
CA LEU A 128 10.64 6.73 13.93
C LEU A 128 9.53 7.12 14.91
N ASN A 129 9.83 6.99 16.21
CA ASN A 129 8.89 7.32 17.27
C ASN A 129 8.52 8.80 17.25
N SER A 130 7.28 9.10 17.62
CA SER A 130 6.76 10.47 17.71
C SER A 130 7.57 11.36 18.68
N SER A 131 8.09 10.79 19.77
CA SER A 131 9.00 11.50 20.70
C SER A 131 10.30 11.93 20.03
N PHE A 132 10.94 11.05 19.27
CA PHE A 132 12.15 11.36 18.50
C PHE A 132 11.90 12.50 17.52
N LEU A 133 10.78 12.47 16.79
CA LEU A 133 10.42 13.53 15.85
C LEU A 133 10.17 14.86 16.57
N GLN A 134 9.46 14.84 17.70
CA GLN A 134 9.21 16.04 18.51
C GLN A 134 10.50 16.65 19.07
N GLU A 135 11.45 15.84 19.54
CA GLU A 135 12.78 16.31 19.99
C GLU A 135 13.56 16.96 18.84
N ASN A 136 13.37 16.47 17.61
CA ASN A 136 13.91 17.10 16.40
C ASN A 136 13.06 18.28 15.90
N GLY A 137 12.02 18.68 16.63
CA GLY A 137 11.10 19.78 16.33
C GLY A 137 10.27 19.55 15.07
N ILE A 138 9.84 18.30 14.85
CA ILE A 138 8.98 17.85 13.74
C ILE A 138 7.66 17.36 14.31
N HIS A 139 6.54 17.80 13.75
CA HIS A 139 5.21 17.56 14.32
C HIS A 139 4.31 16.79 13.35
N ASN A 140 4.09 15.50 13.66
CA ASN A 140 3.05 14.74 12.99
C ASN A 140 1.68 15.07 13.58
N ARG A 141 0.87 15.82 12.82
CA ARG A 141 -0.49 16.22 13.25
C ARG A 141 -1.55 15.18 12.90
N SER A 142 -1.20 14.14 12.14
CA SER A 142 -2.15 13.13 11.70
C SER A 142 -2.33 12.03 12.75
N THR A 143 -1.21 11.60 13.34
CA THR A 143 -1.18 10.54 14.35
C THR A 143 0.14 10.60 15.14
N ASN A 144 0.18 10.00 16.32
CA ASN A 144 1.40 9.77 17.09
C ASN A 144 1.93 8.33 16.96
N ILE A 145 1.24 7.48 16.17
CA ILE A 145 1.58 6.09 15.95
C ILE A 145 2.84 5.98 15.08
N SER A 146 3.77 5.15 15.54
CA SER A 146 4.98 4.76 14.83
C SER A 146 4.97 3.26 14.48
N LEU A 147 5.92 2.83 13.65
CA LEU A 147 6.11 1.39 13.36
C LEU A 147 6.33 0.57 14.64
N GLY A 148 7.01 1.15 15.64
CA GLY A 148 7.18 0.52 16.94
C GLY A 148 5.85 0.29 17.67
N ASP A 149 4.93 1.24 17.58
CA ASP A 149 3.59 1.13 18.18
C ASP A 149 2.74 0.08 17.45
N GLU A 150 2.80 0.04 16.11
CA GLU A 150 2.13 -1.00 15.32
C GLU A 150 2.64 -2.41 15.68
N LEU A 151 3.96 -2.56 15.83
CA LEU A 151 4.59 -3.81 16.24
C LEU A 151 4.22 -4.21 17.66
N ASN A 152 4.13 -3.25 18.59
CA ASN A 152 3.69 -3.49 19.96
C ASN A 152 2.22 -3.91 20.00
N SER A 153 1.36 -3.28 19.20
CA SER A 153 -0.05 -3.66 19.05
C SER A 153 -0.17 -5.10 18.53
N PHE A 154 0.62 -5.47 17.52
CA PHE A 154 0.67 -6.84 17.03
C PHE A 154 1.12 -7.84 18.10
N LYS A 155 2.23 -7.56 18.80
CA LYS A 155 2.74 -8.42 19.88
C LYS A 155 1.71 -8.58 21.01
N HIS A 156 0.95 -7.53 21.32
CA HIS A 156 -0.12 -7.57 22.32
C HIS A 156 -1.31 -8.43 21.87
N LEU A 157 -1.69 -8.37 20.59
CA LEU A 157 -2.80 -9.15 20.04
C LEU A 157 -2.44 -10.61 19.73
N LEU A 158 -1.17 -10.91 19.47
CA LEU A 158 -0.72 -12.24 19.04
C LEU A 158 -1.22 -13.38 19.96
N PRO A 159 -1.14 -13.31 21.31
CA PRO A 159 -1.66 -14.35 22.18
C PRO A 159 -3.17 -14.60 22.08
N SER A 160 -3.94 -13.66 21.51
CA SER A 160 -5.39 -13.85 21.25
C SER A 160 -5.66 -14.57 19.92
N LEU A 161 -4.65 -14.70 19.06
CA LEU A 161 -4.74 -15.34 17.75
C LEU A 161 -4.24 -16.80 17.76
N CYS A 162 -3.48 -17.19 18.79
CA CYS A 162 -2.85 -18.50 18.93
C CYS A 162 -2.84 -18.95 20.40
N SER A 163 -3.08 -20.24 20.65
CA SER A 163 -3.28 -20.78 22.01
C SER A 163 -2.00 -21.11 22.77
N SER A 164 -0.85 -21.15 22.09
CA SER A 164 0.47 -21.44 22.68
C SER A 164 1.60 -20.82 21.85
N SER A 165 2.81 -20.73 22.39
CA SER A 165 3.98 -20.25 21.62
C SER A 165 4.22 -21.06 20.34
N ALA A 166 4.02 -22.39 20.39
CA ALA A 166 4.14 -23.25 19.22
C ALA A 166 3.08 -22.94 18.16
N ASP A 167 1.84 -22.67 18.59
CA ASP A 167 0.76 -22.27 17.68
C ASP A 167 1.03 -20.90 17.05
N CYS A 168 1.57 -19.95 17.81
CA CYS A 168 1.94 -18.63 17.29
C CYS A 168 3.03 -18.73 16.22
N LYS A 169 4.07 -19.54 16.47
CA LYS A 169 5.11 -19.81 15.48
C LYS A 169 4.54 -20.47 14.23
N LYS A 170 3.61 -21.43 14.38
CA LYS A 170 2.94 -22.08 13.24
C LYS A 170 2.09 -21.09 12.44
N LEU A 171 1.33 -20.24 13.12
CA LEU A 171 0.54 -19.17 12.49
C LEU A 171 1.46 -18.25 11.67
N LEU A 172 2.53 -17.75 12.28
CA LEU A 172 3.44 -16.81 11.64
C LEU A 172 4.25 -17.44 10.50
N ARG A 173 4.63 -18.70 10.65
CA ARG A 173 5.29 -19.47 9.59
C ARG A 173 4.42 -19.61 8.33
N ASN A 174 3.10 -19.69 8.51
CA ASN A 174 2.14 -19.80 7.41
C ASN A 174 1.54 -18.44 7.00
N SER A 175 2.07 -17.34 7.53
CA SER A 175 1.59 -15.99 7.22
C SER A 175 2.53 -15.28 6.26
N LEU A 176 1.97 -14.41 5.43
CA LEU A 176 2.73 -13.37 4.75
C LEU A 176 2.77 -12.13 5.65
N ILE A 177 3.97 -11.69 6.01
CA ILE A 177 4.16 -10.38 6.64
C ILE A 177 4.36 -9.34 5.54
N VAL A 178 3.47 -8.36 5.45
CA VAL A 178 3.66 -7.21 4.58
C VAL A 178 4.16 -6.05 5.43
N MET A 179 5.47 -5.81 5.41
CA MET A 179 6.06 -4.62 5.98
C MET A 179 5.85 -3.48 4.97
N GLY A 180 4.63 -2.93 4.91
CA GLY A 180 4.24 -1.93 3.92
C GLY A 180 5.10 -0.68 3.96
N VAL A 181 4.85 0.24 3.02
CA VAL A 181 5.63 1.49 2.94
C VAL A 181 5.54 2.23 4.28
N ILE A 182 6.70 2.57 4.84
CA ILE A 182 6.85 3.28 6.11
C ILE A 182 8.15 4.08 6.06
N GLY A 183 8.23 5.20 6.76
CA GLY A 183 9.36 6.13 6.65
C GLY A 183 9.11 7.33 5.73
N GLY A 184 8.17 7.21 4.79
CA GLY A 184 7.79 8.30 3.89
C GLY A 184 7.30 9.54 4.65
N ASN A 185 6.51 9.35 5.71
CA ASN A 185 6.04 10.44 6.56
C ASN A 185 7.20 11.12 7.32
N ASP A 186 8.19 10.37 7.80
CA ASP A 186 9.38 10.90 8.48
C ASP A 186 10.09 11.92 7.60
N TYR A 187 10.29 11.57 6.32
CA TYR A 187 10.93 12.45 5.33
C TYR A 187 10.04 13.63 4.95
N ASN A 188 8.76 13.36 4.69
CA ASN A 188 7.79 14.37 4.28
C ASN A 188 7.58 15.45 5.36
N HIS A 189 7.62 15.08 6.63
CA HIS A 189 7.59 16.05 7.72
C HIS A 189 8.92 16.80 7.85
N ALA A 190 10.06 16.11 7.75
CA ALA A 190 11.38 16.76 7.77
C ALA A 190 11.57 17.76 6.61
N PHE A 191 11.08 17.44 5.41
CA PHE A 191 11.10 18.35 4.25
C PHE A 191 10.33 19.65 4.51
N ARG A 192 9.20 19.58 5.22
CA ARG A 192 8.33 20.74 5.49
C ARG A 192 8.75 21.56 6.70
N GLU A 193 9.22 20.90 7.76
CA GLU A 193 9.50 21.54 9.04
C GLU A 193 11.00 21.75 9.30
N LYS A 194 11.86 21.17 8.46
CA LYS A 194 13.32 21.29 8.52
C LYS A 194 13.88 21.63 7.14
N ASN A 195 14.70 20.74 6.59
CA ASN A 195 15.36 20.88 5.29
C ASN A 195 15.73 19.51 4.73
N ASN A 196 16.22 19.50 3.50
CA ASN A 196 16.56 18.29 2.76
C ASN A 196 17.71 17.51 3.43
N GLU A 197 18.66 18.21 4.04
CA GLU A 197 19.79 17.61 4.75
C GLU A 197 19.34 16.87 6.01
N ALA A 198 18.40 17.43 6.76
CA ALA A 198 17.80 16.80 7.93
C ALA A 198 17.03 15.53 7.53
N ALA A 199 16.20 15.60 6.49
CA ALA A 199 15.49 14.44 5.97
C ALA A 199 16.47 13.33 5.53
N ARG A 200 17.60 13.69 4.90
CA ARG A 200 18.63 12.72 4.48
C ARG A 200 19.29 12.03 5.66
N LYS A 201 19.50 12.72 6.79
CA LYS A 201 20.03 12.12 8.03
C LYS A 201 19.09 11.09 8.65
N PHE A 202 17.79 11.17 8.36
CA PHE A 202 16.82 10.20 8.86
C PHE A 202 16.80 8.90 8.06
N VAL A 203 17.28 8.90 6.82
CA VAL A 203 17.27 7.69 5.96
C VAL A 203 17.90 6.47 6.64
N PRO A 204 19.13 6.52 7.16
CA PRO A 204 19.72 5.35 7.83
C PRO A 204 18.96 4.94 9.09
N LEU A 205 18.38 5.89 9.83
CA LEU A 205 17.61 5.59 11.05
C LEU A 205 16.32 4.85 10.70
N VAL A 206 15.56 5.35 9.73
CA VAL A 206 14.34 4.73 9.23
C VAL A 206 14.60 3.32 8.69
N VAL A 207 15.62 3.16 7.85
CA VAL A 207 15.99 1.84 7.29
C VAL A 207 16.36 0.87 8.41
N HIS A 208 17.13 1.33 9.40
CA HIS A 208 17.45 0.52 10.56
C HIS A 208 16.21 0.13 11.37
N THR A 209 15.27 1.04 11.59
CA THR A 209 14.02 0.74 12.29
C THR A 209 13.17 -0.29 11.57
N ILE A 210 13.06 -0.20 10.23
CA ILE A 210 12.37 -1.21 9.41
C ILE A 210 13.05 -2.58 9.55
N ALA A 211 14.38 -2.62 9.42
CA ALA A 211 15.15 -3.87 9.54
C ALA A 211 15.03 -4.50 10.93
N SER A 212 15.05 -3.69 11.99
CA SER A 212 14.87 -4.13 13.36
C SER A 212 13.46 -4.69 13.60
N ALA A 213 12.42 -4.05 13.07
CA ALA A 213 11.05 -4.56 13.14
C ALA A 213 10.90 -5.93 12.42
N ILE A 214 11.51 -6.07 11.25
CA ILE A 214 11.56 -7.36 10.53
C ILE A 214 12.28 -8.41 11.38
N HIS A 215 13.43 -8.06 11.97
CA HIS A 215 14.17 -8.99 12.81
C HIS A 215 13.37 -9.44 14.03
N GLU A 216 12.66 -8.55 14.72
CA GLU A 216 11.77 -8.92 15.83
C GLU A 216 10.68 -9.90 15.39
N LEU A 217 10.09 -9.69 14.22
CA LEU A 217 9.06 -10.60 13.67
C LEU A 217 9.65 -11.97 13.29
N ILE A 218 10.91 -12.02 12.83
CA ILE A 218 11.64 -13.28 12.62
C ILE A 218 11.78 -14.05 13.94
N GLU A 219 12.18 -13.36 15.02
CA GLU A 219 12.32 -13.99 16.35
C GLU A 219 10.99 -14.51 16.90
N LEU A 220 9.88 -13.88 16.51
CA LEU A 220 8.52 -14.37 16.83
C LEU A 220 8.08 -15.57 15.98
N GLY A 221 8.78 -15.88 14.89
CA GLY A 221 8.57 -17.06 14.05
C GLY A 221 7.98 -16.77 12.66
N ALA A 222 7.94 -15.52 12.22
CA ALA A 222 7.57 -15.20 10.84
C ALA A 222 8.71 -15.55 9.87
N VAL A 223 8.34 -16.13 8.73
CA VAL A 223 9.33 -16.67 7.76
C VAL A 223 9.22 -16.08 6.36
N THR A 224 8.15 -15.34 6.05
CA THR A 224 7.97 -14.73 4.73
C THR A 224 7.55 -13.27 4.86
N PHE A 225 8.35 -12.40 4.26
CA PHE A 225 8.21 -10.95 4.33
C PHE A 225 8.14 -10.37 2.93
N LEU A 226 7.19 -9.48 2.69
CA LEU A 226 7.16 -8.58 1.55
C LEU A 226 7.48 -7.17 2.05
N VAL A 227 8.56 -6.58 1.53
CA VAL A 227 9.06 -5.28 1.96
C VAL A 227 9.19 -4.37 0.73
N PRO A 228 8.28 -3.41 0.52
CA PRO A 228 8.38 -2.49 -0.57
C PRO A 228 9.37 -1.36 -0.29
N GLY A 229 10.00 -0.85 -1.35
CA GLY A 229 10.68 0.43 -1.30
C GLY A 229 9.71 1.62 -1.35
N ASN A 230 10.26 2.83 -1.18
CA ASN A 230 9.56 4.07 -1.43
C ASN A 230 9.26 4.27 -2.92
N PHE A 231 8.09 4.87 -3.19
CA PHE A 231 7.67 5.33 -4.50
C PHE A 231 8.56 6.46 -5.07
N PRO A 232 8.45 6.80 -6.37
CA PRO A 232 9.08 7.99 -6.94
C PRO A 232 8.37 9.25 -6.44
N ILE A 233 8.71 9.71 -5.23
CA ILE A 233 8.02 10.81 -4.56
C ILE A 233 8.20 12.15 -5.28
N GLY A 234 9.19 12.29 -6.17
CA GLY A 234 9.34 13.46 -7.03
C GLY A 234 8.19 13.63 -8.03
N CYS A 235 7.37 12.60 -8.24
CA CYS A 235 6.18 12.64 -9.07
C CYS A 235 4.90 12.95 -8.27
N SER A 236 4.98 13.09 -6.95
CA SER A 236 3.84 13.37 -6.07
C SER A 236 3.30 14.79 -6.30
N PRO A 237 2.00 14.99 -6.64
CA PRO A 237 1.41 16.32 -6.80
C PRO A 237 1.60 17.25 -5.59
N ASP A 238 1.58 16.71 -4.37
CA ASP A 238 1.86 17.46 -3.14
C ASP A 238 3.27 18.07 -3.15
N LEU A 239 4.29 17.23 -3.36
CA LEU A 239 5.68 17.69 -3.35
C LEU A 239 6.00 18.56 -4.56
N LEU A 240 5.42 18.25 -5.73
CA LEU A 240 5.50 19.09 -6.92
C LEU A 240 4.91 20.48 -6.68
N THR A 241 3.81 20.59 -5.93
CA THR A 241 3.21 21.88 -5.54
C THR A 241 4.11 22.62 -4.56
N ASN A 242 4.65 21.93 -3.54
CA ASN A 242 5.49 22.54 -2.51
C ASN A 242 6.85 23.04 -3.04
N TYR A 243 7.41 22.34 -4.03
CA TYR A 243 8.71 22.67 -4.64
C TYR A 243 8.58 23.24 -6.07
N GLN A 244 7.39 23.73 -6.42
CA GLN A 244 7.15 24.38 -7.70
C GLN A 244 8.11 25.57 -7.88
N GLY A 245 8.73 25.67 -9.05
CA GLY A 245 9.69 26.75 -9.33
C GLY A 245 10.03 26.86 -10.81
N SER A 246 10.70 27.96 -11.18
CA SER A 246 11.06 28.27 -12.58
C SER A 246 12.29 27.52 -13.10
N ASN A 247 13.08 26.90 -12.21
CA ASN A 247 14.27 26.14 -12.60
C ASN A 247 13.86 24.77 -13.18
N LYS A 248 13.80 24.70 -14.52
CA LYS A 248 13.42 23.50 -15.26
C LYS A 248 14.40 22.34 -15.09
N ASP A 249 15.66 22.60 -14.76
CA ASP A 249 16.70 21.55 -14.61
C ASP A 249 16.47 20.67 -13.38
N LYS A 250 15.59 21.09 -12.47
CA LYS A 250 15.16 20.29 -11.32
C LYS A 250 14.10 19.24 -11.67
N TYR A 251 13.54 19.29 -12.87
CA TYR A 251 12.48 18.41 -13.34
C TYR A 251 13.03 17.50 -14.43
N ASP A 252 12.66 16.22 -14.37
CA ASP A 252 12.94 15.29 -15.44
C ASP A 252 12.12 15.71 -16.68
N PRO A 253 12.76 15.93 -17.84
CA PRO A 253 12.09 16.48 -19.01
C PRO A 253 11.07 15.54 -19.65
N LEU A 254 11.17 14.24 -19.37
CA LEU A 254 10.27 13.22 -19.92
C LEU A 254 9.02 13.04 -19.06
N THR A 255 9.20 13.01 -17.75
CA THR A 255 8.13 12.67 -16.78
C THR A 255 7.55 13.89 -16.08
N GLY A 256 8.30 15.00 -16.00
CA GLY A 256 7.95 16.18 -15.22
C GLY A 256 8.12 16.00 -13.70
N CYS A 257 8.72 14.90 -13.25
CA CYS A 257 8.97 14.64 -11.84
C CYS A 257 10.21 15.40 -11.33
N LEU A 258 10.24 15.77 -10.05
CA LEU A 258 11.41 16.38 -9.41
C LEU A 258 12.54 15.35 -9.26
N THR A 259 13.68 15.60 -9.90
CA THR A 259 14.80 14.65 -9.96
C THR A 259 15.42 14.39 -8.60
N TRP A 260 15.65 15.44 -7.80
CA TRP A 260 16.29 15.32 -6.49
C TRP A 260 15.45 14.53 -5.47
N LEU A 261 14.12 14.61 -5.55
CA LEU A 261 13.21 13.83 -4.72
C LEU A 261 13.18 12.36 -5.13
N ASN A 262 13.21 12.10 -6.45
CA ASN A 262 13.34 10.75 -6.96
C ASN A 262 14.68 10.11 -6.58
N GLN A 263 15.78 10.87 -6.64
CA GLN A 263 17.09 10.44 -6.13
C GLN A 263 17.07 10.17 -4.63
N PHE A 264 16.31 10.95 -3.85
CA PHE A 264 16.12 10.70 -2.43
C PHE A 264 15.43 9.35 -2.18
N SER A 265 14.34 9.05 -2.89
CA SER A 265 13.68 7.74 -2.81
C SER A 265 14.61 6.59 -3.21
N GLN A 266 15.39 6.76 -4.28
CA GLN A 266 16.37 5.77 -4.72
C GLN A 266 17.42 5.51 -3.65
N HIS A 267 17.95 6.56 -3.02
CA HIS A 267 18.92 6.42 -1.92
C HIS A 267 18.36 5.64 -0.72
N HIS A 268 17.11 5.93 -0.32
CA HIS A 268 16.43 5.13 0.70
C HIS A 268 16.32 3.65 0.26
N ASN A 269 15.87 3.41 -0.97
CA ASN A 269 15.66 2.07 -1.50
C ASN A 269 16.96 1.26 -1.59
N GLU A 270 18.07 1.89 -1.98
CA GLU A 270 19.39 1.28 -2.02
C GLU A 270 19.86 0.84 -0.62
N LEU A 271 19.71 1.71 0.38
CA LEU A 271 20.06 1.39 1.76
C LEU A 271 19.14 0.31 2.34
N LEU A 272 17.84 0.38 2.07
CA LEU A 272 16.88 -0.65 2.48
C LEU A 272 17.24 -2.00 1.88
N ARG A 273 17.48 -2.08 0.57
CA ARG A 273 17.90 -3.33 -0.10
C ARG A 273 19.18 -3.90 0.51
N THR A 274 20.18 -3.05 0.74
CA THR A 274 21.44 -3.44 1.39
C THR A 274 21.20 -4.05 2.77
N GLU A 275 20.30 -3.46 3.57
CA GLU A 275 20.01 -3.96 4.90
C GLU A 275 19.17 -5.25 4.87
N LEU A 276 18.23 -5.37 3.93
CA LEU A 276 17.49 -6.62 3.71
C LEU A 276 18.41 -7.75 3.26
N GLU A 277 19.44 -7.48 2.45
CA GLU A 277 20.47 -8.47 2.09
C GLU A 277 21.26 -8.94 3.31
N LYS A 278 21.62 -8.04 4.24
CA LYS A 278 22.25 -8.46 5.51
C LYS A 278 21.33 -9.34 6.34
N LEU A 279 20.04 -9.03 6.39
CA LEU A 279 19.07 -9.87 7.09
C LEU A 279 18.94 -11.26 6.44
N ARG A 280 18.88 -11.34 5.11
CA ARG A 280 18.89 -12.63 4.38
C ARG A 280 20.14 -13.45 4.68
N ASN A 281 21.31 -12.81 4.72
CA ASN A 281 22.57 -13.48 5.04
C ASN A 281 22.61 -14.00 6.48
N ARG A 282 21.97 -13.28 7.42
CA ARG A 282 21.87 -13.71 8.82
C ARG A 282 20.84 -14.82 9.02
N HIS A 283 19.79 -14.83 8.19
CA HIS A 283 18.63 -15.70 8.32
C HIS A 283 18.34 -16.40 6.99
N PRO A 284 19.17 -17.38 6.57
CA PRO A 284 19.09 -18.00 5.24
C PRO A 284 17.78 -18.76 4.98
N ASP A 285 17.08 -19.17 6.04
CA ASP A 285 15.80 -19.89 5.96
C ASP A 285 14.58 -18.95 5.86
N ILE A 286 14.79 -17.63 5.85
CA ILE A 286 13.73 -16.63 5.84
C ILE A 286 13.61 -16.00 4.45
N ASN A 287 12.39 -16.03 3.90
CA ASN A 287 12.05 -15.41 2.63
C ASN A 287 11.79 -13.91 2.84
N ILE A 288 12.77 -13.08 2.55
CA ILE A 288 12.60 -11.62 2.53
C ILE A 288 12.51 -11.16 1.08
N VAL A 289 11.32 -10.81 0.61
CA VAL A 289 11.07 -10.37 -0.78
C VAL A 289 11.03 -8.84 -0.80
N TYR A 290 11.90 -8.23 -1.60
CA TYR A 290 11.87 -6.80 -1.83
C TYR A 290 10.93 -6.47 -2.99
N ALA A 291 9.97 -5.57 -2.79
CA ALA A 291 9.10 -5.08 -3.86
C ALA A 291 9.58 -3.71 -4.35
N ASP A 292 10.01 -3.64 -5.61
CA ASP A 292 10.55 -2.42 -6.21
C ASP A 292 9.44 -1.46 -6.67
N TYR A 293 8.70 -0.93 -5.70
CA TYR A 293 7.61 0.01 -5.93
C TYR A 293 8.06 1.22 -6.74
N TYR A 294 9.31 1.65 -6.57
CA TYR A 294 9.88 2.76 -7.32
C TYR A 294 9.86 2.47 -8.83
N ASN A 295 10.54 1.41 -9.25
CA ASN A 295 10.69 1.13 -10.67
C ASN A 295 9.37 0.68 -11.30
N ILE A 296 8.51 -0.03 -10.57
CA ILE A 296 7.17 -0.39 -11.06
C ILE A 296 6.35 0.88 -11.31
N ALA A 297 6.29 1.81 -10.36
CA ALA A 297 5.54 3.06 -10.51
C ALA A 297 6.14 4.00 -11.55
N MET A 298 7.48 4.04 -11.70
CA MET A 298 8.14 4.86 -12.73
C MET A 298 7.68 4.51 -14.15
N ARG A 299 7.25 3.27 -14.42
CA ARG A 299 6.67 2.88 -15.71
C ARG A 299 5.40 3.66 -16.03
N PHE A 300 4.60 4.02 -15.02
CA PHE A 300 3.39 4.83 -15.21
C PHE A 300 3.72 6.22 -15.74
N TYR A 301 4.85 6.80 -15.32
CA TYR A 301 5.27 8.14 -15.74
C TYR A 301 6.01 8.12 -17.09
N HIS A 302 6.78 7.07 -17.38
CA HIS A 302 7.47 6.92 -18.66
C HIS A 302 6.54 6.52 -19.81
N SER A 303 5.47 5.76 -19.54
CA SER A 303 4.59 5.24 -20.59
C SER A 303 3.11 5.21 -20.16
N PRO A 304 2.53 6.34 -19.70
CA PRO A 304 1.21 6.38 -19.07
C PRO A 304 0.08 5.79 -19.92
N LYS A 305 0.13 6.02 -21.24
CA LYS A 305 -0.87 5.52 -22.19
C LYS A 305 -0.97 3.98 -22.23
N GLN A 306 0.14 3.27 -21.98
CA GLN A 306 0.12 1.79 -21.94
C GLN A 306 -0.69 1.25 -20.76
N PHE A 307 -0.84 2.06 -19.71
CA PHE A 307 -1.56 1.71 -18.48
C PHE A 307 -2.96 2.35 -18.42
N GLY A 308 -3.35 3.11 -19.45
CA GLY A 308 -4.63 3.83 -19.51
C GLY A 308 -4.62 5.22 -18.84
N PHE A 309 -3.47 5.68 -18.33
CA PHE A 309 -3.36 6.97 -17.67
C PHE A 309 -3.27 8.14 -18.66
N LYS A 310 -4.03 9.19 -18.36
CA LYS A 310 -4.03 10.47 -19.07
C LYS A 310 -3.39 11.57 -18.23
N GLU A 311 -3.67 11.58 -16.94
CA GLU A 311 -3.19 12.59 -16.00
C GLU A 311 -2.21 11.94 -15.03
N THR A 312 -0.92 12.28 -15.17
CA THR A 312 0.16 11.62 -14.45
C THR A 312 0.59 12.38 -13.20
N LEU A 313 0.61 13.71 -13.26
CA LEU A 313 1.12 14.57 -12.18
C LEU A 313 0.02 15.41 -11.50
N LYS A 314 -1.26 15.16 -11.81
CA LYS A 314 -2.39 15.83 -11.14
C LYS A 314 -3.13 14.87 -10.23
N ALA A 315 -3.61 15.38 -9.10
CA ALA A 315 -4.54 14.65 -8.25
C ALA A 315 -5.94 14.60 -8.89
N CYS A 316 -6.59 13.43 -8.85
CA CYS A 316 -7.99 13.29 -9.25
C CYS A 316 -8.95 13.97 -8.25
N CYS A 317 -8.70 13.79 -6.96
CA CYS A 317 -9.42 14.41 -5.84
C CYS A 317 -8.57 15.50 -5.21
N GLY A 318 -8.64 16.69 -5.78
CA GLY A 318 -7.90 17.83 -5.30
C GLY A 318 -8.46 19.12 -5.87
N ILE A 319 -7.83 20.25 -5.54
CA ILE A 319 -8.31 21.56 -5.96
C ILE A 319 -7.15 22.53 -6.20
N GLY A 320 -7.17 23.18 -7.35
CA GLY A 320 -6.35 24.36 -7.66
C GLY A 320 -4.89 24.07 -7.99
N GLY A 321 -4.19 25.09 -8.49
CA GLY A 321 -2.78 24.98 -8.88
C GLY A 321 -2.54 24.11 -10.12
N LEU A 322 -1.26 23.98 -10.49
CA LEU A 322 -0.83 23.23 -11.67
C LEU A 322 -1.08 21.71 -11.53
N TYR A 323 -0.94 21.19 -10.32
CA TYR A 323 -1.03 19.76 -10.00
C TYR A 323 -2.37 19.35 -9.37
N ASN A 324 -3.38 20.23 -9.43
CA ASN A 324 -4.69 20.05 -8.80
C ASN A 324 -4.59 19.68 -7.30
N TYR A 325 -3.71 20.32 -6.54
CA TYR A 325 -3.44 19.98 -5.14
C TYR A 325 -3.37 21.23 -4.25
N ASN A 326 -3.93 21.12 -3.04
CA ASN A 326 -3.85 22.14 -2.00
C ASN A 326 -3.86 21.49 -0.62
N SER A 327 -2.77 21.68 0.14
CA SER A 327 -2.58 21.08 1.47
C SER A 327 -3.61 21.52 2.52
N SER A 328 -4.27 22.67 2.33
CA SER A 328 -5.31 23.20 3.22
C SER A 328 -6.73 22.69 2.87
N ARG A 329 -6.85 21.88 1.81
CA ARG A 329 -8.13 21.37 1.28
C ARG A 329 -7.94 19.92 0.81
N SER A 330 -7.73 19.02 1.76
CA SER A 330 -7.54 17.59 1.49
C SER A 330 -8.80 16.92 0.92
N CYS A 331 -8.60 15.86 0.13
CA CYS A 331 -9.69 15.04 -0.41
C CYS A 331 -10.57 14.48 0.72
N GLY A 332 -11.89 14.74 0.64
CA GLY A 332 -12.85 14.33 1.67
C GLY A 332 -13.12 15.41 2.73
N TYR A 333 -12.35 16.50 2.77
CA TYR A 333 -12.62 17.62 3.67
C TYR A 333 -13.53 18.68 3.02
N PRO A 334 -14.64 19.10 3.63
CA PRO A 334 -15.51 20.15 3.07
C PRO A 334 -14.73 21.46 2.83
N PRO A 335 -14.88 22.12 1.66
CA PRO A 335 -15.90 21.89 0.62
C PRO A 335 -15.55 20.83 -0.45
N LEU A 336 -14.39 20.17 -0.38
CA LEU A 336 -13.94 19.23 -1.39
C LEU A 336 -14.61 17.85 -1.23
N LYS A 337 -15.80 17.71 -1.82
CA LYS A 337 -16.56 16.44 -1.89
C LYS A 337 -16.53 15.80 -3.28
N THR A 338 -16.03 16.51 -4.29
CA THR A 338 -15.95 16.04 -5.66
C THR A 338 -14.52 15.68 -6.04
N SER A 339 -14.40 14.81 -7.04
CA SER A 339 -13.15 14.38 -7.65
C SER A 339 -13.35 14.33 -9.17
N CYS A 340 -12.29 14.00 -9.91
CA CYS A 340 -12.36 13.79 -11.35
C CYS A 340 -13.45 12.77 -11.76
N ASN A 341 -13.90 12.84 -13.00
CA ASN A 341 -14.97 11.96 -13.49
C ASN A 341 -14.54 10.50 -13.61
N ASP A 342 -13.30 10.27 -14.05
CA ASP A 342 -12.73 8.95 -14.30
C ASP A 342 -11.39 8.77 -13.56
N PRO A 343 -11.43 8.26 -12.31
CA PRO A 343 -10.22 7.98 -11.53
C PRO A 343 -9.26 6.99 -12.19
N SER A 344 -9.74 6.09 -13.06
CA SER A 344 -8.89 5.10 -13.73
C SER A 344 -7.90 5.73 -14.73
N SER A 345 -8.18 6.96 -15.16
CA SER A 345 -7.31 7.75 -16.03
C SER A 345 -6.25 8.58 -15.29
N TYR A 346 -6.21 8.53 -13.96
CA TYR A 346 -5.27 9.27 -13.11
C TYR A 346 -4.34 8.30 -12.37
N ILE A 347 -3.07 8.68 -12.19
CA ILE A 347 -2.14 7.96 -11.30
C ILE A 347 -2.42 8.33 -9.84
N SER A 348 -2.52 9.63 -9.55
CA SER A 348 -2.68 10.15 -8.19
C SER A 348 -4.15 10.35 -7.82
N TRP A 349 -4.56 9.81 -6.67
CA TRP A 349 -5.88 10.04 -6.10
C TRP A 349 -5.96 11.44 -5.48
N ASP A 350 -5.24 11.71 -4.40
CA ASP A 350 -5.40 12.94 -3.60
C ASP A 350 -4.14 13.82 -3.55
N GLY A 351 -3.16 13.53 -4.40
CA GLY A 351 -1.89 14.22 -4.48
C GLY A 351 -0.77 13.58 -3.64
N ILE A 352 -1.08 12.57 -2.83
CA ILE A 352 -0.09 11.76 -2.11
C ILE A 352 -0.27 10.29 -2.47
N HIS A 353 -1.52 9.81 -2.46
CA HIS A 353 -1.86 8.40 -2.65
C HIS A 353 -2.20 8.11 -4.11
N TYR A 354 -2.03 6.85 -4.51
CA TYR A 354 -2.40 6.37 -5.84
C TYR A 354 -3.88 6.00 -5.93
N THR A 355 -4.43 6.09 -7.15
CA THR A 355 -5.77 5.61 -7.45
C THR A 355 -5.84 4.08 -7.35
N GLU A 356 -7.05 3.54 -7.25
CA GLU A 356 -7.28 2.10 -7.33
C GLU A 356 -6.66 1.51 -8.61
N GLY A 357 -6.80 2.21 -9.75
CA GLY A 357 -6.24 1.78 -11.02
C GLY A 357 -4.72 1.62 -10.99
N ALA A 358 -4.02 2.60 -10.40
CA ALA A 358 -2.57 2.54 -10.21
C ALA A 358 -2.16 1.47 -9.17
N ASN A 359 -2.90 1.35 -8.06
CA ASN A 359 -2.67 0.29 -7.07
C ASN A 359 -2.86 -1.11 -7.65
N LYS A 360 -3.84 -1.31 -8.54
CA LYS A 360 -4.06 -2.60 -9.23
C LYS A 360 -2.87 -2.99 -10.09
N TRP A 361 -2.37 -2.06 -10.91
CA TRP A 361 -1.19 -2.30 -11.74
C TRP A 361 0.03 -2.64 -10.89
N LEU A 362 0.24 -1.90 -9.81
CA LEU A 362 1.33 -2.17 -8.88
C LEU A 362 1.19 -3.57 -8.25
N ALA A 363 0.01 -3.89 -7.71
CA ALA A 363 -0.26 -5.15 -7.03
C ALA A 363 -0.07 -6.37 -7.93
N ASN A 364 -0.44 -6.28 -9.21
CA ASN A 364 -0.24 -7.38 -10.16
C ASN A 364 1.25 -7.72 -10.31
N VAL A 365 2.11 -6.71 -10.49
CA VAL A 365 3.56 -6.93 -10.62
C VAL A 365 4.15 -7.44 -9.31
N VAL A 366 3.75 -6.85 -8.19
CA VAL A 366 4.21 -7.24 -6.85
C VAL A 366 3.82 -8.68 -6.52
N PHE A 367 2.60 -9.10 -6.88
CA PHE A 367 2.13 -10.47 -6.71
C PHE A 367 2.97 -11.44 -7.55
N GLU A 368 3.20 -11.14 -8.83
CA GLU A 368 4.05 -11.99 -9.67
C GLU A 368 5.47 -12.13 -9.11
N ASP A 369 6.08 -11.04 -8.67
CA ASP A 369 7.43 -11.05 -8.11
C ASP A 369 7.49 -11.82 -6.79
N LEU A 370 6.48 -11.67 -5.93
CA LEU A 370 6.32 -12.46 -4.71
C LEU A 370 6.27 -13.95 -5.04
N MET A 371 5.39 -14.36 -5.94
CA MET A 371 5.19 -15.76 -6.30
C MET A 371 6.40 -16.40 -7.00
N LYS A 372 7.20 -15.61 -7.73
CA LYS A 372 8.48 -16.06 -8.33
C LYS A 372 9.60 -16.21 -7.29
N SER A 373 9.53 -15.46 -6.19
CA SER A 373 10.59 -15.39 -5.18
C SER A 373 10.43 -16.42 -4.06
N ILE A 374 9.30 -17.12 -3.97
CA ILE A 374 9.01 -18.09 -2.91
C ILE A 374 8.68 -19.45 -3.51
N THR A 375 9.04 -20.51 -2.79
CA THR A 375 8.58 -21.87 -3.11
C THR A 375 7.49 -22.25 -2.12
N CYS A 376 6.26 -22.43 -2.61
CA CYS A 376 5.15 -22.87 -1.77
C CYS A 376 5.05 -24.39 -1.80
N ALA A 377 5.00 -25.03 -0.64
CA ALA A 377 4.53 -26.40 -0.55
C ALA A 377 3.00 -26.37 -0.73
N PRO A 378 2.42 -27.21 -1.62
CA PRO A 378 0.97 -27.38 -1.66
C PRO A 378 0.48 -27.85 -0.28
N HIS A 379 -0.60 -27.25 0.22
CA HIS A 379 -1.29 -27.72 1.41
C HIS A 379 -2.12 -28.98 1.15
#